data_AF-A0A5P9CJ39-F1
#
_entry.id   AF-A0A5P9CJ39-F1
#
_cell.length_a   1.000
_cell.length_b   1.000
_cell.length_c   1.000
_cell.angle_alpha   90.00
_cell.angle_beta   90.00
_cell.angle_gamma   90.00
#
_symmetry.space_group_name_H-M   'P 1'
#
loop_
_entity.id
_entity.type
_entity.pdbx_description
1 polymer ?
#
loop_
_entity_poly.entity_id
_entity_poly.type
_entity_poly.pdbx_seq_one_letter_code
_entity_poly.pdbx_strand_id
1 'polypeptide(L)'
;MKKYKWLTLMLALLLSGCKVELYQNLPQSEANQMVALLMLNHIDVNSDIDTKTGKVTLKIEKGQFINAVELLRQNGYPKANYVDIEQLFPSGQLVSSPAQEEAKMSYLKEQQLERTLSNMDGVISARVSIAQNVKSASSSRANTTDKSAAVYIKYSPEANLSSSETQIRNLIKNAVPDLQYENISLFLQPADFRYQPVVQPSSTSGWGDIQNWITANKTPVTVGLGSVFIAGVACLAIRRKRED
;
A
#
# COMPACT_ATOMS: atom_id res chain seq x y z
N MET A 1 43.88 1.24 19.90
CA MET A 1 42.71 2.08 19.54
C MET A 1 42.25 1.93 18.08
N LYS A 2 43.13 1.81 17.07
CA LYS A 2 42.72 1.68 15.64
C LYS A 2 41.94 0.39 15.29
N LYS A 3 42.27 -0.76 15.90
CA LYS A 3 41.63 -2.06 15.59
C LYS A 3 40.16 -2.14 16.02
N TYR A 4 39.82 -1.57 17.18
CA TYR A 4 38.42 -1.48 17.66
C TYR A 4 37.57 -0.54 16.79
N LYS A 5 38.16 0.56 16.29
CA LYS A 5 37.50 1.46 15.32
C LYS A 5 37.09 0.73 14.03
N TRP A 6 37.91 -0.22 13.56
CA TRP A 6 37.64 -0.97 12.34
C TRP A 6 36.54 -2.02 12.55
N LEU A 7 36.51 -2.66 13.72
CA LEU A 7 35.46 -3.62 14.08
C LEU A 7 34.09 -2.93 14.25
N THR A 8 34.04 -1.77 14.92
CA THR A 8 32.81 -0.98 15.04
C THR A 8 32.34 -0.45 13.68
N LEU A 9 33.28 -0.10 12.79
CA LEU A 9 32.96 0.38 11.44
C LEU A 9 32.42 -0.75 10.56
N MET A 10 32.97 -1.96 10.65
CA MET A 10 32.44 -3.12 9.92
C MET A 10 31.04 -3.50 10.41
N LEU A 11 30.81 -3.50 11.73
CA LEU A 11 29.50 -3.76 12.32
C LEU A 11 28.47 -2.68 11.94
N ALA A 12 28.89 -1.40 11.89
CA ALA A 12 28.04 -0.31 11.41
C ALA A 12 27.70 -0.45 9.92
N LEU A 13 28.63 -0.95 9.10
CA LEU A 13 28.42 -1.19 7.67
C LEU A 13 27.47 -2.37 7.39
N LEU A 14 27.46 -3.36 8.28
CA LEU A 14 26.50 -4.48 8.24
C LEU A 14 25.07 -4.03 8.57
N LEU A 15 24.90 -2.90 9.26
CA LEU A 15 23.59 -2.35 9.63
C LEU A 15 23.03 -1.33 8.62
N SER A 16 23.81 -0.91 7.61
CA SER A 16 23.30 0.01 6.59
C SER A 16 22.50 -0.74 5.52
N GLY A 17 21.26 -1.09 5.86
CA GLY A 17 20.28 -1.52 4.86
C GLY A 17 19.95 -0.37 3.91
N CYS A 18 20.06 -0.60 2.60
CA CYS A 18 19.65 0.39 1.61
C CYS A 18 18.12 0.43 1.55
N LYS A 19 17.53 1.52 2.05
CA LYS A 19 16.08 1.78 1.92
C LYS A 19 15.78 2.25 0.50
N VAL A 20 14.73 1.71 -0.09
CA VAL A 20 14.22 2.05 -1.43
C VAL A 20 12.89 2.80 -1.30
N GLU A 21 12.61 3.66 -2.27
CA GLU A 21 11.35 4.40 -2.33
C GLU A 21 10.21 3.47 -2.74
N LEU A 22 9.13 3.45 -1.95
CA LEU A 22 7.93 2.66 -2.18
C LEU A 22 6.87 3.48 -2.91
N TYR A 23 6.51 4.64 -2.34
CA TYR A 23 5.58 5.60 -2.92
C TYR A 23 6.03 7.02 -2.61
N GLN A 24 5.72 7.95 -3.51
CA GLN A 24 6.04 9.37 -3.39
C GLN A 24 4.78 10.21 -3.62
N ASN A 25 4.80 11.45 -3.15
CA ASN A 25 3.73 12.43 -3.37
C ASN A 25 2.37 12.03 -2.78
N LEU A 26 2.36 11.26 -1.68
CA LEU A 26 1.12 10.84 -1.03
C LEU A 26 0.53 11.94 -0.14
N PRO A 27 -0.81 12.06 -0.07
CA PRO A 27 -1.44 12.87 0.96
C PRO A 27 -1.20 12.24 2.33
N GLN A 28 -1.04 13.07 3.36
CA GLN A 28 -0.66 12.63 4.71
C GLN A 28 -1.65 11.60 5.30
N SER A 29 -2.96 11.78 5.07
CA SER A 29 -3.97 10.86 5.56
C SER A 29 -3.84 9.45 4.96
N GLU A 30 -3.56 9.37 3.65
CA GLU A 30 -3.36 8.10 2.97
C GLU A 30 -2.03 7.45 3.37
N ALA A 31 -0.96 8.23 3.45
CA ALA A 31 0.36 7.76 3.89
C ALA A 31 0.29 7.17 5.30
N ASN A 32 -0.42 7.81 6.23
CA ASN A 32 -0.60 7.30 7.59
C ASN A 32 -1.32 5.95 7.62
N GLN A 33 -2.33 5.75 6.75
CA GLN A 33 -3.02 4.47 6.66
C GLN A 33 -2.13 3.38 6.08
N MET A 34 -1.35 3.70 5.03
CA MET A 34 -0.37 2.76 4.46
C MET A 34 0.69 2.37 5.49
N VAL A 35 1.23 3.33 6.24
CA VAL A 35 2.23 3.10 7.30
C VAL A 35 1.65 2.20 8.39
N ALA A 36 0.44 2.47 8.87
CA ALA A 36 -0.21 1.64 9.88
C ALA A 36 -0.37 0.18 9.41
N LEU A 37 -0.77 -0.04 8.16
CA LEU A 37 -0.93 -1.36 7.57
C LEU A 37 0.42 -2.10 7.41
N LEU A 38 1.47 -1.40 6.97
CA LEU A 38 2.81 -1.96 6.84
C LEU A 38 3.38 -2.36 8.21
N MET A 39 3.23 -1.50 9.22
CA MET A 39 3.68 -1.75 10.58
C MET A 39 2.95 -2.93 11.23
N LEU A 40 1.63 -3.04 11.00
CA LEU A 40 0.81 -4.16 11.47
C LEU A 40 1.32 -5.51 10.92
N ASN A 41 1.91 -5.50 9.72
CA ASN A 41 2.46 -6.68 9.05
C ASN A 41 3.98 -6.81 9.21
N HIS A 42 4.57 -6.13 10.21
CA HIS A 42 6.00 -6.19 10.54
C HIS A 42 6.94 -5.75 9.40
N ILE A 43 6.49 -4.83 8.54
CA ILE A 43 7.30 -4.22 7.49
C ILE A 43 7.81 -2.86 8.01
N ASP A 44 9.14 -2.69 8.07
CA ASP A 44 9.73 -1.42 8.49
C ASP A 44 9.57 -0.37 7.39
N VAL A 45 8.94 0.76 7.74
CA VAL A 45 8.68 1.86 6.83
C VAL A 45 9.16 3.17 7.44
N ASN A 46 9.92 3.92 6.64
CA ASN A 46 10.31 5.27 6.95
C ASN A 46 9.45 6.24 6.13
N SER A 47 8.89 7.25 6.79
CA SER A 47 8.06 8.27 6.16
C SER A 47 8.77 9.62 6.23
N ASP A 48 9.12 10.16 5.06
CA ASP A 48 9.69 11.50 4.95
C ASP A 48 8.59 12.47 4.49
N ILE A 49 8.42 13.59 5.21
CA ILE A 49 7.47 14.65 4.83
C ILE A 49 8.23 15.73 4.09
N ASP A 50 7.80 16.07 2.88
CA ASP A 50 8.29 17.23 2.16
C ASP A 50 7.71 18.51 2.77
N THR A 51 8.56 19.33 3.39
CA THR A 51 8.18 20.58 4.06
C THR A 51 7.63 21.64 3.10
N LYS A 52 7.89 21.54 1.79
CA LYS A 52 7.40 22.49 0.79
C LYS A 52 6.01 22.14 0.27
N THR A 53 5.75 20.85 0.06
CA THR A 53 4.50 20.37 -0.55
C THR A 53 3.53 19.75 0.45
N GLY A 54 3.98 19.44 1.67
CA GLY A 54 3.21 18.71 2.67
C GLY A 54 2.96 17.24 2.30
N LYS A 55 3.56 16.75 1.21
CA LYS A 55 3.37 15.38 0.73
C LYS A 55 4.36 14.43 1.41
N VAL A 56 3.95 13.17 1.52
CA VAL A 56 4.72 12.13 2.20
C VAL A 56 5.33 11.18 1.17
N THR A 57 6.58 10.80 1.41
CA THR A 57 7.30 9.75 0.68
C THR A 57 7.58 8.60 1.64
N LEU A 58 7.19 7.39 1.23
CA LEU A 58 7.40 6.17 2.00
C LEU A 58 8.60 5.41 1.45
N LYS A 59 9.50 4.99 2.35
CA LYS A 59 10.71 4.22 2.04
C LYS A 59 10.76 2.96 2.89
N ILE A 60 11.15 1.85 2.30
CA ILE A 60 11.21 0.54 2.96
C ILE A 60 12.51 -0.18 2.63
N GLU A 61 12.83 -1.24 3.36
CA GLU A 61 13.97 -2.08 3.00
C GLU A 61 13.74 -2.82 1.68
N LYS A 62 14.77 -2.88 0.83
CA LYS A 62 14.69 -3.55 -0.49
C LYS A 62 14.18 -4.99 -0.40
N GLY A 63 14.54 -5.72 0.65
CA GLY A 63 14.11 -7.11 0.86
C GLY A 63 12.61 -7.27 1.14
N GLN A 64 11.95 -6.23 1.63
CA GLN A 64 10.52 -6.23 1.94
C GLN A 64 9.67 -5.58 0.84
N PHE A 65 10.28 -5.10 -0.25
CA PHE A 65 9.60 -4.32 -1.28
C PHE A 65 8.42 -5.03 -1.94
N ILE A 66 8.63 -6.26 -2.39
CA ILE A 66 7.59 -7.06 -3.06
C ILE A 66 6.40 -7.28 -2.10
N ASN A 67 6.70 -7.65 -0.85
CA ASN A 67 5.68 -7.90 0.18
C ASN A 67 4.88 -6.64 0.51
N ALA A 68 5.55 -5.49 0.62
CA ALA A 68 4.91 -4.21 0.92
C ALA A 68 3.97 -3.79 -0.22
N VAL A 69 4.43 -3.87 -1.46
CA VAL A 69 3.61 -3.54 -2.64
C VAL A 69 2.39 -4.46 -2.72
N GLU A 70 2.59 -5.76 -2.53
CA GLU A 70 1.52 -6.73 -2.64
C GLU A 70 0.49 -6.57 -1.51
N LEU A 71 0.94 -6.35 -0.28
CA LEU A 71 0.09 -6.05 0.87
C LEU A 71 -0.77 -4.79 0.64
N LEU A 72 -0.15 -3.71 0.14
CA LEU A 72 -0.85 -2.46 -0.16
C LEU A 72 -1.88 -2.65 -1.29
N ARG A 73 -1.50 -3.34 -2.36
CA ARG A 73 -2.38 -3.65 -3.51
C ARG A 73 -3.58 -4.52 -3.10
N GLN A 74 -3.36 -5.45 -2.18
CA GLN A 74 -4.40 -6.30 -1.61
C GLN A 74 -5.41 -5.49 -0.78
N ASN A 75 -4.96 -4.42 -0.14
CA ASN A 75 -5.80 -3.51 0.65
C ASN A 75 -6.32 -2.29 -0.14
N GLY A 76 -6.15 -2.27 -1.46
CA GLY A 76 -6.74 -1.24 -2.33
C GLY A 76 -5.95 0.06 -2.41
N TYR A 77 -4.68 0.03 -1.99
CA TYR A 77 -3.76 1.14 -2.13
C TYR A 77 -2.98 1.11 -3.46
N PRO A 78 -2.62 2.29 -4.02
CA PRO A 78 -3.07 3.62 -3.62
C PRO A 78 -4.56 3.81 -3.92
N LYS A 79 -5.23 4.64 -3.12
CA LYS A 79 -6.67 4.85 -3.26
C LYS A 79 -6.98 5.57 -4.57
N ALA A 80 -8.18 5.31 -5.09
CA ALA A 80 -8.67 6.05 -6.25
C ALA A 80 -8.80 7.53 -5.88
N ASN A 81 -8.23 8.40 -6.72
CA ASN A 81 -8.45 9.83 -6.62
C ASN A 81 -9.80 10.15 -7.25
N TYR A 82 -10.68 10.78 -6.48
CA TYR A 82 -11.95 11.27 -6.96
C TYR A 82 -11.79 12.71 -7.45
N VAL A 83 -12.51 13.05 -8.51
CA VAL A 83 -12.48 14.41 -9.08
C VAL A 83 -13.34 15.33 -8.22
N ASP A 84 -12.80 16.49 -7.86
CA ASP A 84 -13.55 17.52 -7.12
C ASP A 84 -14.57 18.23 -8.02
N ILE A 85 -15.65 18.72 -7.41
CA ILE A 85 -16.76 19.33 -8.17
C ILE A 85 -16.30 20.60 -8.90
N GLU A 86 -15.36 21.35 -8.33
CA GLU A 86 -14.77 22.55 -8.91
C GLU A 86 -13.96 22.23 -10.18
N GLN A 87 -13.38 21.03 -10.27
CA GLN A 87 -12.65 20.58 -11.45
C GLN A 87 -13.62 20.20 -12.59
N LEU A 88 -14.79 19.66 -12.25
CA LEU A 88 -15.82 19.30 -13.22
C LEU A 88 -16.66 20.51 -13.66
N PHE A 89 -16.90 21.46 -12.76
CA PHE A 89 -17.70 22.66 -12.99
C PHE A 89 -16.93 23.93 -12.60
N PRO A 90 -15.93 24.34 -13.39
CA PRO A 90 -15.12 25.51 -13.08
C PRO A 90 -15.95 26.81 -13.17
N SER A 91 -15.88 27.61 -12.12
CA SER A 91 -16.50 28.94 -12.00
C SER A 91 -15.92 29.90 -13.04
N GLY A 92 -16.54 29.99 -14.21
CA GLY A 92 -16.07 30.83 -15.32
C GLY A 92 -16.12 30.17 -16.70
N GLN A 93 -16.54 28.90 -16.79
CA GLN A 93 -16.82 28.28 -18.09
C GLN A 93 -18.04 28.95 -18.73
N LEU A 94 -17.80 29.79 -19.73
CA LEU A 94 -18.84 30.45 -20.51
C LEU A 94 -19.49 29.42 -21.45
N VAL A 95 -20.66 28.92 -21.04
CA VAL A 95 -21.58 28.05 -21.79
C VAL A 95 -21.14 26.58 -21.93
N SER A 96 -21.68 25.72 -21.07
CA SER A 96 -21.69 24.26 -21.28
C SER A 96 -22.85 23.86 -22.17
N SER A 97 -22.62 22.93 -23.10
CA SER A 97 -23.73 22.34 -23.86
C SER A 97 -24.58 21.43 -22.96
N PRO A 98 -25.90 21.28 -23.21
CA PRO A 98 -26.74 20.36 -22.43
C PRO A 98 -26.19 18.94 -22.34
N ALA A 99 -25.62 18.43 -23.44
CA ALA A 99 -24.98 17.11 -23.47
C ALA A 99 -23.73 17.02 -22.57
N GLN A 100 -22.96 18.11 -22.45
CA GLN A 100 -21.81 18.15 -21.54
C GLN A 100 -22.25 18.21 -20.08
N GLU A 101 -23.29 18.96 -19.75
CA GLU A 101 -23.83 18.98 -18.39
C GLU A 101 -24.34 17.61 -17.97
N GLU A 102 -25.09 16.95 -18.85
CA GLU A 102 -25.58 15.59 -18.61
C GLU A 102 -24.43 14.60 -18.41
N ALA A 103 -23.38 14.66 -19.24
CA ALA A 103 -22.21 13.81 -19.09
C ALA A 103 -21.47 14.06 -17.75
N LYS A 104 -21.28 15.33 -17.36
CA LYS A 104 -20.66 15.69 -16.08
C LYS A 104 -21.52 15.24 -14.90
N MET A 105 -22.85 15.36 -14.99
CA MET A 105 -23.78 14.88 -13.97
C MET A 105 -23.75 13.37 -13.83
N SER A 106 -23.68 12.62 -14.94
CA SER A 106 -23.53 11.16 -14.91
C SER A 106 -22.22 10.77 -14.22
N TYR A 107 -21.12 11.42 -14.58
CA TYR A 107 -19.81 11.17 -13.97
C TYR A 107 -19.79 11.47 -12.46
N LEU A 108 -20.43 12.56 -12.02
CA LEU A 108 -20.58 12.83 -10.58
C LEU A 108 -21.33 11.71 -9.85
N LYS A 109 -22.37 11.15 -10.48
CA LYS A 109 -23.14 10.03 -9.90
C LYS A 109 -22.31 8.75 -9.84
N GLU A 110 -21.50 8.47 -10.86
CA GLU A 110 -20.52 7.39 -10.84
C GLU A 110 -19.56 7.55 -9.67
N GLN A 111 -18.91 8.71 -9.53
CA GLN A 111 -17.96 8.99 -8.44
C GLN A 111 -18.61 8.89 -7.04
N GLN A 112 -19.84 9.38 -6.89
CA GLN A 112 -20.60 9.25 -5.64
C GLN A 112 -20.86 7.79 -5.29
N LEU A 113 -21.30 6.99 -6.26
CA LEU A 113 -21.56 5.56 -6.07
C LEU A 113 -20.27 4.78 -5.78
N GLU A 114 -19.19 5.05 -6.51
CA GLU A 114 -17.88 4.45 -6.25
C GLU A 114 -17.41 4.70 -4.82
N ARG A 115 -17.57 5.94 -4.32
CA ARG A 115 -17.20 6.32 -2.95
C ARG A 115 -18.08 5.63 -1.91
N THR A 116 -19.40 5.58 -2.13
CA THR A 116 -20.32 4.90 -1.23
C THR A 116 -20.05 3.41 -1.15
N LEU A 117 -19.90 2.74 -2.30
CA LEU A 117 -19.61 1.31 -2.36
C LEU A 117 -18.22 0.98 -1.78
N SER A 118 -17.22 1.82 -2.01
CA SER A 118 -15.87 1.63 -1.44
C SER A 118 -15.80 1.79 0.07
N ASN A 119 -16.80 2.42 0.69
CA ASN A 119 -16.90 2.56 2.15
C ASN A 119 -17.64 1.39 2.81
N MET A 120 -18.19 0.45 2.03
CA MET A 120 -18.85 -0.73 2.58
C MET A 120 -17.82 -1.69 3.16
N ASP A 121 -18.18 -2.33 4.28
CA ASP A 121 -17.30 -3.29 4.94
C ASP A 121 -16.90 -4.44 3.99
N GLY A 122 -15.60 -4.72 3.95
CA GLY A 122 -15.04 -5.75 3.08
C GLY A 122 -14.84 -5.33 1.62
N VAL A 123 -15.29 -4.15 1.19
CA VAL A 123 -14.98 -3.63 -0.15
C VAL A 123 -13.57 -3.03 -0.16
N ILE A 124 -12.75 -3.50 -1.09
CA ILE A 124 -11.37 -3.02 -1.30
C ILE A 124 -11.35 -1.90 -2.33
N SER A 125 -12.10 -2.08 -3.42
CA SER A 125 -12.30 -1.04 -4.43
C SER A 125 -13.59 -1.27 -5.20
N ALA A 126 -14.26 -0.18 -5.57
CA ALA A 126 -15.42 -0.20 -6.45
C ALA A 126 -15.19 0.66 -7.69
N ARG A 127 -15.74 0.24 -8.82
CA ARG A 127 -15.82 1.01 -10.07
C ARG A 127 -17.24 0.95 -10.61
N VAL A 128 -17.74 2.08 -11.06
CA VAL A 128 -19.12 2.22 -11.55
C VAL A 128 -19.09 2.99 -12.86
N SER A 129 -19.78 2.46 -13.87
CA SER A 129 -20.03 3.15 -15.12
C SER A 129 -21.52 3.13 -15.42
N ILE A 130 -22.07 4.31 -15.71
CA ILE A 130 -23.47 4.53 -16.06
C ILE A 130 -23.52 4.88 -17.55
N ALA A 131 -24.22 4.05 -18.31
CA ALA A 131 -24.45 4.29 -19.72
C ALA A 131 -25.90 4.71 -19.96
N GLN A 132 -26.05 5.76 -20.77
CA GLN A 132 -27.34 6.25 -21.23
C GLN A 132 -27.55 5.89 -22.70
N ASN A 133 -28.53 5.03 -22.99
CA ASN A 133 -28.96 4.83 -24.38
C ASN A 133 -30.06 5.83 -24.71
N VAL A 134 -29.78 6.74 -25.65
CA VAL A 134 -30.80 7.61 -26.24
C VAL A 134 -31.29 6.91 -27.51
N LYS A 135 -32.40 6.16 -27.40
CA LYS A 135 -33.06 5.60 -28.59
C LYS A 135 -33.66 6.76 -29.39
N SER A 136 -33.10 7.08 -30.56
CA SER A 136 -33.68 8.06 -31.48
C SER A 136 -35.09 7.61 -31.89
N ALA A 137 -36.08 8.44 -31.58
CA ALA A 137 -37.49 8.19 -31.85
C ALA A 137 -37.77 8.07 -33.36
N SER A 138 -37.87 6.85 -33.87
CA SER A 138 -38.49 6.54 -35.17
C SER A 138 -39.93 6.02 -35.03
N SER A 139 -40.43 5.79 -33.81
CA SER A 139 -41.80 5.31 -33.62
C SER A 139 -42.40 5.86 -32.34
N SER A 140 -43.60 6.39 -32.47
CA SER A 140 -44.47 7.09 -31.52
C SER A 140 -44.94 6.26 -30.32
N ARG A 141 -44.02 5.58 -29.61
CA ARG A 141 -44.32 4.89 -28.36
C ARG A 141 -43.18 5.05 -27.38
N ALA A 142 -43.41 5.94 -26.40
CA ALA A 142 -42.63 6.19 -25.20
C ALA A 142 -41.11 6.36 -25.40
N ASN A 143 -40.60 7.58 -25.16
CA ASN A 143 -39.18 7.82 -24.96
C ASN A 143 -38.73 7.11 -23.67
N THR A 144 -38.46 5.81 -23.72
CA THR A 144 -37.79 5.12 -22.62
C THR A 144 -36.29 5.30 -22.81
N THR A 145 -35.77 6.27 -22.08
CA THR A 145 -34.34 6.54 -21.93
C THR A 145 -33.77 5.41 -21.08
N ASP A 146 -33.38 4.30 -21.71
CA ASP A 146 -32.93 3.10 -21.00
C ASP A 146 -31.51 3.34 -20.44
N LYS A 147 -31.43 3.49 -19.11
CA LYS A 147 -30.14 3.54 -18.39
C LYS A 147 -29.67 2.13 -18.05
N SER A 148 -28.36 1.95 -18.08
CA SER A 148 -27.68 0.74 -17.64
C SER A 148 -26.48 1.09 -16.79
N ALA A 149 -26.15 0.21 -15.85
CA ALA A 149 -25.01 0.39 -14.95
C ALA A 149 -24.15 -0.88 -14.94
N ALA A 150 -22.85 -0.70 -15.12
CA ALA A 150 -21.86 -1.73 -14.91
C ALA A 150 -21.08 -1.42 -13.64
N VAL A 151 -21.07 -2.38 -12.71
CA VAL A 151 -20.43 -2.22 -11.40
C VAL A 151 -19.46 -3.36 -11.17
N TYR A 152 -18.22 -2.98 -10.87
CA TYR A 152 -17.16 -3.89 -10.48
C TYR A 152 -16.78 -3.63 -9.02
N ILE A 153 -16.76 -4.69 -8.22
CA ILE A 153 -16.37 -4.61 -6.81
C ILE A 153 -15.30 -5.65 -6.54
N LYS A 154 -14.11 -5.19 -6.16
CA LYS A 154 -13.08 -6.04 -5.56
C LYS A 154 -13.30 -6.06 -4.06
N TYR A 155 -13.29 -7.25 -3.47
CA TYR A 155 -13.60 -7.41 -2.05
C TYR A 155 -12.72 -8.40 -1.30
N SER A 156 -12.64 -8.25 0.02
CA SER A 156 -11.92 -9.18 0.88
C SER A 156 -12.66 -10.53 0.93
N PRO A 157 -12.02 -11.67 0.64
CA PRO A 157 -12.63 -13.00 0.77
C PRO A 157 -13.17 -13.32 2.17
N GLU A 158 -12.72 -12.61 3.21
CA GLU A 158 -13.28 -12.73 4.56
C GLU A 158 -14.69 -12.12 4.68
N ALA A 159 -15.03 -11.18 3.79
CA ALA A 159 -16.34 -10.55 3.72
C ALA A 159 -17.24 -11.29 2.73
N ASN A 160 -18.39 -11.77 3.20
CA ASN A 160 -19.39 -12.42 2.35
C ASN A 160 -20.25 -11.38 1.60
N LEU A 161 -19.66 -10.69 0.62
CA LEU A 161 -20.37 -9.68 -0.19
C LEU A 161 -21.40 -10.28 -1.15
N SER A 162 -21.30 -11.57 -1.48
CA SER A 162 -22.33 -12.28 -2.26
C SER A 162 -23.69 -12.30 -1.54
N SER A 163 -23.71 -12.33 -0.21
CA SER A 163 -24.95 -12.25 0.57
C SER A 163 -25.64 -10.87 0.52
N SER A 164 -24.88 -9.83 0.19
CA SER A 164 -25.34 -8.43 0.11
C SER A 164 -25.62 -7.98 -1.33
N GLU A 165 -25.56 -8.89 -2.31
CA GLU A 165 -25.66 -8.57 -3.73
C GLU A 165 -26.98 -7.87 -4.08
N THR A 166 -28.10 -8.34 -3.52
CA THR A 166 -29.42 -7.73 -3.73
C THR A 166 -29.47 -6.31 -3.17
N GLN A 167 -28.89 -6.08 -1.99
CA GLN A 167 -28.82 -4.78 -1.31
C GLN A 167 -27.96 -3.81 -2.11
N ILE A 168 -26.83 -4.27 -2.65
CA ILE A 168 -25.95 -3.48 -3.52
C ILE A 168 -26.70 -3.07 -4.79
N ARG A 169 -27.35 -4.00 -5.49
CA ARG A 169 -28.16 -3.71 -6.68
C ARG A 169 -29.30 -2.72 -6.37
N ASN A 170 -29.97 -2.87 -5.23
CA ASN A 170 -31.02 -1.96 -4.78
C ASN A 170 -30.48 -0.54 -4.48
N LEU A 171 -29.31 -0.44 -3.84
CA LEU A 171 -28.65 0.84 -3.58
C LEU A 171 -28.33 1.54 -4.90
N ILE A 172 -27.76 0.83 -5.87
CA ILE A 172 -27.42 1.37 -7.21
C ILE A 172 -28.69 1.83 -7.93
N LYS A 173 -29.73 0.99 -7.95
CA LYS A 173 -31.04 1.32 -8.53
C LYS A 173 -31.61 2.62 -7.96
N ASN A 174 -31.58 2.78 -6.64
CA ASN A 174 -32.16 3.94 -5.97
C ASN A 174 -31.28 5.21 -6.11
N ALA A 175 -29.99 5.06 -6.40
CA ALA A 175 -29.08 6.18 -6.58
C ALA A 175 -29.14 6.80 -7.99
N VAL A 176 -29.58 6.04 -9.00
CA VAL A 176 -29.65 6.48 -10.39
C VAL A 176 -31.11 6.52 -10.85
N PRO A 177 -31.68 7.72 -11.11
CA PRO A 177 -33.05 7.84 -11.61
C PRO A 177 -33.25 7.06 -12.91
N ASP A 178 -34.40 6.40 -13.07
CA ASP A 178 -34.79 5.63 -14.26
C ASP A 178 -33.96 4.35 -14.53
N LEU A 179 -33.03 4.00 -13.65
CA LEU A 179 -32.29 2.74 -13.74
C LEU A 179 -33.17 1.57 -13.30
N GLN A 180 -33.34 0.60 -14.20
CA GLN A 180 -34.05 -0.64 -13.90
C GLN A 180 -33.12 -1.66 -13.26
N TYR A 181 -33.66 -2.52 -12.41
CA TYR A 181 -32.88 -3.51 -11.65
C TYR A 181 -32.18 -4.51 -12.60
N GLU A 182 -32.84 -4.84 -13.70
CA GLU A 182 -32.41 -5.79 -14.72
C GLU A 182 -31.25 -5.23 -15.56
N ASN A 183 -31.07 -3.91 -15.60
CA ASN A 183 -30.01 -3.24 -16.35
C ASN A 183 -28.74 -2.99 -15.52
N ILE A 184 -28.62 -3.65 -14.36
CA ILE A 184 -27.45 -3.57 -13.48
C ILE A 184 -26.60 -4.83 -13.67
N SER A 185 -25.44 -4.68 -14.29
CA SER A 185 -24.43 -5.73 -14.36
C SER A 185 -23.46 -5.58 -13.19
N LEU A 186 -23.51 -6.51 -12.23
CA LEU A 186 -22.65 -6.52 -11.05
C LEU A 186 -21.64 -7.66 -11.15
N PHE A 187 -20.35 -7.33 -11.09
CA PHE A 187 -19.26 -8.28 -11.05
C PHE A 187 -18.51 -8.16 -9.72
N LEU A 188 -18.60 -9.20 -8.89
CA LEU A 188 -17.93 -9.30 -7.59
C LEU A 188 -16.67 -10.16 -7.72
N GLN A 189 -15.51 -9.59 -7.44
CA GLN A 189 -14.23 -10.31 -7.49
C GLN A 189 -13.59 -10.41 -6.10
N PRO A 190 -13.42 -11.63 -5.54
CA PRO A 190 -12.67 -11.79 -4.31
C PRO A 190 -11.19 -11.46 -4.55
N ALA A 191 -10.56 -10.81 -3.59
CA ALA A 191 -9.14 -10.56 -3.59
C ALA A 191 -8.38 -11.87 -3.35
N ASP A 192 -7.38 -12.11 -4.20
CA ASP A 192 -6.47 -13.24 -4.03
C ASP A 192 -5.27 -12.79 -3.17
N PHE A 193 -5.28 -13.18 -1.90
CA PHE A 193 -4.20 -12.88 -0.94
C PHE A 193 -3.07 -13.91 -1.08
N ARG A 194 -2.34 -13.90 -2.20
CA ARG A 194 -1.13 -14.72 -2.36
C ARG A 194 0.06 -14.02 -1.70
N TYR A 195 -0.02 -13.83 -0.38
CA TYR A 195 1.15 -13.50 0.40
C TYR A 195 2.00 -14.77 0.54
N GLN A 196 3.04 -14.90 -0.27
CA GLN A 196 4.14 -15.78 0.12
C GLN A 196 4.98 -14.98 1.12
N PRO A 197 5.01 -15.35 2.41
CA PRO A 197 6.07 -14.84 3.26
C PRO A 197 7.37 -15.16 2.53
N VAL A 198 8.20 -14.15 2.28
CA VAL A 198 9.59 -14.39 1.94
C VAL A 198 10.07 -15.28 3.08
N VAL A 199 10.26 -16.56 2.78
CA VAL A 199 10.92 -17.48 3.69
C VAL A 199 12.23 -16.76 3.95
N GLN A 200 12.37 -16.18 5.15
CA GLN A 200 13.66 -15.62 5.57
C GLN A 200 14.65 -16.72 5.22
N PRO A 201 15.70 -16.45 4.42
CA PRO A 201 16.68 -17.47 4.14
C PRO A 201 17.10 -17.96 5.51
N SER A 202 16.68 -19.18 5.83
CA SER A 202 16.97 -19.79 7.11
C SER A 202 18.47 -19.70 7.19
N SER A 203 18.98 -18.91 8.14
CA SER A 203 20.39 -18.75 8.42
C SER A 203 20.92 -20.04 9.07
N THR A 204 20.58 -21.19 8.49
CA THR A 204 21.05 -22.52 8.82
C THR A 204 22.18 -22.87 7.87
N SER A 205 23.31 -22.16 7.96
CA SER A 205 24.66 -22.62 7.53
C SER A 205 25.68 -21.48 7.57
N GLY A 206 25.75 -20.75 8.69
CA GLY A 206 26.80 -19.74 8.89
C GLY A 206 27.43 -19.92 10.25
N TRP A 207 26.61 -19.86 11.30
CA TRP A 207 27.07 -20.03 12.67
C TRP A 207 27.52 -21.45 13.02
N GLY A 208 26.85 -22.48 12.47
CA GLY A 208 27.27 -23.88 12.64
C GLY A 208 28.63 -24.18 12.00
N ASP A 209 28.86 -23.64 10.80
CA ASP A 209 30.15 -23.81 10.08
C ASP A 209 31.27 -23.00 10.73
N ILE A 210 30.97 -21.81 11.25
CA ILE A 210 31.91 -21.01 12.05
C ILE A 210 32.23 -21.73 13.37
N GLN A 211 31.26 -22.32 14.07
CA GLN A 211 31.51 -23.11 15.27
C GLN A 211 32.37 -24.34 14.97
N ASN A 212 32.12 -25.04 13.87
CA ASN A 212 32.91 -26.19 13.45
C ASN A 212 34.34 -25.79 13.04
N TRP A 213 34.52 -24.65 12.36
CA TRP A 213 35.85 -24.11 12.05
C TRP A 213 36.61 -23.65 13.31
N ILE A 214 35.95 -22.95 14.24
CA ILE A 214 36.56 -22.52 15.52
C ILE A 214 36.95 -23.73 16.37
N THR A 215 36.10 -24.77 16.39
CA THR A 215 36.40 -25.99 17.15
C THR A 215 37.51 -26.83 16.50
N ALA A 216 37.64 -26.81 15.17
CA ALA A 216 38.76 -27.43 14.45
C ALA A 216 40.09 -26.68 14.64
N ASN A 217 40.06 -25.33 14.75
CA ASN A 217 41.23 -24.47 14.96
C ASN A 217 41.37 -23.98 16.42
N LYS A 218 41.02 -24.82 17.40
CA LYS A 218 40.97 -24.46 18.84
C LYS A 218 42.25 -23.82 19.38
N THR A 219 43.42 -24.34 19.03
CA THR A 219 44.70 -23.91 19.62
C THR A 219 45.19 -22.53 19.16
N PRO A 220 45.16 -22.13 17.88
CA PRO A 220 45.55 -20.78 17.47
C PRO A 220 44.51 -19.71 17.84
N VAL A 221 43.21 -20.04 17.88
CA VAL A 221 42.14 -19.06 18.12
C VAL A 221 42.05 -18.65 19.59
N THR A 222 42.24 -19.58 20.54
CA THR A 222 42.23 -19.26 21.98
C THR A 222 43.47 -18.50 22.41
N VAL A 223 44.64 -18.80 21.85
CA VAL A 223 45.89 -18.05 22.09
C VAL A 223 45.78 -16.64 21.50
N GLY A 224 45.17 -16.50 20.32
CA GLY A 224 44.86 -15.21 19.71
C GLY A 224 43.93 -14.35 20.57
N LEU A 225 42.78 -14.88 21.01
CA LEU A 225 41.81 -14.14 21.83
C LEU A 225 42.33 -13.86 23.26
N GLY A 226 43.05 -14.79 23.86
CA GLY A 226 43.66 -14.61 25.19
C GLY A 226 44.71 -13.50 25.20
N SER A 227 45.56 -13.43 24.17
CA SER A 227 46.56 -12.35 24.05
C SER A 227 45.93 -10.97 23.88
N VAL A 228 44.79 -10.87 23.18
CA VAL A 228 44.04 -9.62 23.01
C VAL A 228 43.38 -9.17 24.31
N PHE A 229 42.86 -10.10 25.12
CA PHE A 229 42.26 -9.77 26.42
C PHE A 229 43.32 -9.29 27.43
N ILE A 230 44.49 -9.95 27.49
CA ILE A 230 45.60 -9.55 28.36
C ILE A 230 46.16 -8.18 27.94
N ALA A 231 46.33 -7.93 26.63
CA ALA A 231 46.75 -6.62 26.14
C ALA A 231 45.71 -5.52 26.41
N GLY A 232 44.42 -5.85 26.37
CA GLY A 232 43.32 -4.94 26.74
C GLY A 232 43.36 -4.53 28.21
N VAL A 233 43.54 -5.49 29.11
CA VAL A 233 43.63 -5.26 30.56
C VAL A 233 44.91 -4.49 30.93
N ALA A 234 46.05 -4.83 30.32
CA ALA A 234 47.31 -4.09 30.53
C ALA A 234 47.22 -2.64 30.04
N CYS A 235 46.53 -2.40 28.92
CA CYS A 235 46.33 -1.04 28.39
C CYS A 235 45.38 -0.20 29.27
N LEU A 236 44.39 -0.83 29.91
CA LEU A 236 43.52 -0.17 30.89
C LEU A 236 44.26 0.15 32.19
N ALA A 237 45.13 -0.74 32.67
CA ALA A 237 45.94 -0.51 33.86
C ALA A 237 46.97 0.63 33.67
N ILE A 238 47.62 0.70 32.51
CA ILE A 238 48.58 1.77 32.18
C ILE A 238 47.88 3.12 32.02
N ARG A 239 46.65 3.14 31.49
CA ARG A 239 45.87 4.38 31.34
C ARG A 239 45.43 4.93 32.70
N ARG A 240 45.08 4.06 33.64
CA ARG A 240 44.68 4.44 35.00
C ARG A 240 45.84 4.97 35.85
N LYS A 241 47.07 4.46 35.63
CA LYS A 241 48.29 4.93 36.32
C LYS A 241 48.83 6.28 35.79
N ARG A 242 48.29 6.80 34.70
CA ARG A 242 48.70 8.09 34.10
C ARG A 242 47.79 9.26 34.53
N GLU A 243 46.73 8.96 35.27
CA GLU A 243 45.75 9.93 35.77
C GLU A 243 45.90 10.19 37.28
N ASP A 244 46.84 9.51 37.96
CA ASP A 244 47.35 9.81 39.32
C ASP A 244 48.76 10.43 39.23
#